data_AF-A0A2V9RS48-F1
#
_entry.id   AF-A0A2V9RS48-F1
#
_cell.length_a   1.000
_cell.length_b   1.000
_cell.length_c   1.000
_cell.angle_alpha   90.00
_cell.angle_beta   90.00
_cell.angle_gamma   90.00
#
_symmetry.space_group_name_H-M   'P 1'
#
loop_
_entity.id
_entity.type
_entity.pdbx_description
1 polymer ?
#
loop_
_entity_poly.entity_id
_entity_poly.type
_entity_poly.pdbx_seq_one_letter_code
_entity_poly.pdbx_strand_id
1 'polypeptide(L)'
;SPAVEEQYKLLTRDYDTAQKFYNDLLAKKSESAMQTDMERGQQGEQMRLLNPANLPDSPSFPNRWLFTGGGLGAGLTIGMGLALWMELRDKSIRTEQDVLAAMELPMLVSLPWVNPDAVAKNGNGMFRIRSKPPDQEKQTVEV
;
A
#
# COMPACT_ATOMS: atom_id res chain seq x y z
N SER A 1 -91.60 -55.90 6.00
CA SER A 1 -91.47 -55.92 4.53
C SER A 1 -89.98 -56.01 4.21
N PRO A 2 -89.54 -56.98 3.40
CA PRO A 2 -88.12 -57.20 3.06
C PRO A 2 -87.41 -55.93 2.54
N ALA A 3 -88.15 -55.04 1.86
CA ALA A 3 -87.61 -53.79 1.31
C ALA A 3 -87.12 -52.78 2.36
N VAL A 4 -87.67 -52.79 3.59
CA VAL A 4 -87.28 -51.85 4.65
C VAL A 4 -85.95 -52.27 5.30
N GLU A 5 -85.71 -53.58 5.38
CA GLU A 5 -84.48 -54.15 5.93
C GLU A 5 -83.29 -53.92 5.01
N GLU A 6 -83.50 -53.99 3.69
CA GLU A 6 -82.49 -53.61 2.70
C GLU A 6 -82.14 -52.12 2.75
N GLN A 7 -83.12 -51.22 2.88
CA GLN A 7 -82.87 -49.78 3.00
C GLN A 7 -82.08 -49.42 4.25
N TYR A 8 -82.39 -50.05 5.39
CA TYR A 8 -81.62 -49.88 6.63
C TYR A 8 -80.17 -50.32 6.45
N LYS A 9 -79.97 -51.48 5.81
CA LYS A 9 -78.63 -52.04 5.56
C LYS A 9 -77.81 -51.14 4.63
N LEU A 10 -78.42 -50.56 3.61
CA LEU A 10 -77.77 -49.59 2.72
C LEU A 10 -77.40 -48.31 3.48
N LEU A 11 -78.32 -47.77 4.27
CA LEU A 11 -78.09 -46.55 5.04
C LEU A 11 -76.97 -46.72 6.07
N THR A 12 -76.94 -47.84 6.78
CA THR A 12 -75.86 -48.17 7.74
C THR A 12 -74.52 -48.31 7.03
N ARG A 13 -74.47 -48.99 5.88
CA ARG A 13 -73.22 -49.14 5.09
C ARG A 13 -72.70 -47.79 4.60
N ASP A 14 -73.59 -46.94 4.11
CA ASP A 14 -73.22 -45.63 3.57
C ASP A 14 -72.74 -44.68 4.69
N TYR A 15 -73.36 -44.75 5.87
CA TYR A 15 -72.89 -44.06 7.08
C TYR A 15 -71.49 -44.52 7.50
N ASP A 16 -71.26 -45.84 7.60
CA ASP A 16 -69.94 -46.41 7.94
C ASP A 16 -68.87 -46.00 6.92
N THR A 17 -69.23 -45.96 5.65
CA THR A 17 -68.34 -45.56 4.56
C THR A 17 -67.98 -44.08 4.69
N ALA A 18 -68.96 -43.21 4.90
CA ALA A 18 -68.75 -41.78 5.09
C ALA A 18 -67.90 -41.48 6.34
N GLN A 19 -68.13 -42.21 7.44
CA GLN A 19 -67.34 -42.07 8.67
C GLN A 19 -65.88 -42.47 8.46
N LYS A 20 -65.63 -43.57 7.73
CA LYS A 20 -64.26 -43.98 7.35
C LYS A 20 -63.57 -42.96 6.48
N PHE A 21 -64.25 -42.39 5.49
CA PHE A 21 -63.69 -41.33 4.64
C PHE A 21 -63.36 -40.07 5.45
N TYR A 22 -64.21 -39.66 6.38
CA TYR A 22 -63.93 -38.54 7.26
C TYR A 22 -62.68 -38.77 8.11
N ASN A 23 -62.55 -39.95 8.71
CA ASN A 23 -61.39 -40.31 9.52
C ASN A 23 -60.10 -40.35 8.69
N ASP A 24 -60.16 -40.89 7.46
CA ASP A 24 -59.02 -40.90 6.53
C ASP A 24 -58.60 -39.47 6.13
N LEU A 25 -59.55 -38.60 5.81
CA LEU A 25 -59.28 -37.19 5.50
C LEU A 25 -58.70 -36.44 6.70
N LEU A 26 -59.20 -36.70 7.91
CA LEU A 26 -58.69 -36.10 9.14
C LEU A 26 -57.24 -36.53 9.41
N ALA A 27 -56.94 -37.82 9.23
CA ALA A 27 -55.59 -38.35 9.36
C ALA A 27 -54.64 -37.71 8.35
N LYS A 28 -55.02 -37.68 7.07
CA LYS A 28 -54.23 -37.04 6.00
C LYS A 28 -53.99 -35.55 6.25
N LYS A 29 -54.97 -34.82 6.76
CA LYS A 29 -54.81 -33.41 7.13
C LYS A 29 -53.76 -33.22 8.23
N SER A 30 -53.79 -34.06 9.25
CA SER A 30 -52.80 -34.03 10.35
C SER A 30 -51.40 -34.34 9.84
N GLU A 31 -51.28 -35.37 9.01
CA GLU A 31 -50.01 -35.78 8.39
C GLU A 31 -49.45 -34.68 7.49
N SER A 32 -50.26 -34.08 6.61
CA SER A 32 -49.82 -32.97 5.77
C SER A 32 -49.43 -31.74 6.57
N ALA A 33 -50.14 -31.41 7.66
CA ALA A 33 -49.78 -30.29 8.52
C ALA A 33 -48.41 -30.53 9.16
N MET A 34 -48.18 -31.73 9.70
CA MET A 34 -46.89 -32.12 10.29
C MET A 34 -45.77 -32.12 9.23
N GLN A 35 -46.01 -32.66 8.03
CA GLN A 35 -45.07 -32.62 6.93
C GLN A 35 -44.75 -31.19 6.50
N THR A 36 -45.75 -30.31 6.41
CA THR A 36 -45.53 -28.91 6.03
C THR A 36 -44.71 -28.17 7.09
N ASP A 37 -44.94 -28.44 8.38
CA ASP A 37 -44.15 -27.83 9.46
C ASP A 37 -42.72 -28.39 9.50
N MET A 38 -42.53 -29.68 9.21
CA MET A 38 -41.21 -30.28 9.04
C MET A 38 -40.48 -29.74 7.80
N GLU A 39 -41.18 -29.51 6.69
CA GLU A 39 -40.63 -28.90 5.49
C GLU A 39 -40.29 -27.43 5.72
N ARG A 40 -41.15 -26.65 6.39
CA ARG A 40 -40.82 -25.26 6.78
C ARG A 40 -39.59 -25.19 7.70
N GLY A 41 -39.48 -26.13 8.64
CA GLY A 41 -38.31 -26.24 9.51
C GLY A 41 -37.03 -26.72 8.81
N GLN A 42 -37.16 -27.46 7.69
CA GLN A 42 -36.03 -28.00 6.91
C GLN A 42 -35.66 -27.14 5.68
N GLN A 43 -36.59 -26.36 5.12
CA GLN A 43 -36.39 -25.40 4.02
C GLN A 43 -35.73 -24.11 4.49
N GLY A 44 -35.81 -23.79 5.78
CA GLY A 44 -34.85 -22.89 6.39
C GLY A 44 -33.53 -23.63 6.44
N GLU A 45 -32.66 -23.42 5.45
CA GLU A 45 -31.27 -23.85 5.49
C GLU A 45 -30.77 -23.72 6.93
N GLN A 46 -30.39 -24.84 7.55
CA GLN A 46 -29.61 -24.80 8.78
C GLN A 46 -28.27 -24.17 8.40
N MET A 47 -28.25 -22.84 8.29
CA MET A 47 -27.08 -22.03 8.09
C MET A 47 -26.30 -22.10 9.40
N ARG A 48 -25.67 -23.25 9.64
CA ARG A 48 -24.56 -23.32 10.57
C ARG A 48 -23.49 -22.42 9.98
N LEU A 49 -23.24 -21.31 10.66
CA LEU A 49 -22.05 -20.52 10.45
C LEU A 49 -20.84 -21.44 10.64
N LEU A 50 -20.33 -21.99 9.54
CA LEU A 50 -19.15 -22.87 9.55
C LEU A 50 -17.88 -22.06 9.78
N ASN A 51 -17.85 -20.82 9.30
CA ASN A 51 -16.75 -19.91 9.51
C ASN A 51 -17.29 -18.48 9.73
N PRO A 52 -17.16 -17.91 10.94
CA PRO A 52 -17.49 -16.51 11.17
C PRO A 52 -16.58 -15.60 10.30
N ALA A 53 -17.08 -14.42 9.95
CA ALA A 53 -16.29 -13.45 9.20
C ALA A 53 -15.10 -12.98 10.05
N ASN A 54 -13.90 -13.47 9.74
CA ASN A 54 -12.68 -12.97 10.35
C ASN A 54 -12.23 -11.67 9.67
N LEU A 55 -11.81 -10.72 10.50
CA LEU A 55 -11.12 -9.53 10.03
C LEU A 55 -9.76 -9.95 9.45
N PRO A 56 -9.27 -9.29 8.39
CA PRO A 56 -7.96 -9.61 7.84
C PRO A 56 -6.87 -9.32 8.89
N ASP A 57 -6.10 -10.34 9.27
CA ASP A 57 -5.02 -10.26 10.27
C ASP A 57 -3.89 -9.29 9.88
N SER A 58 -3.81 -8.92 8.59
CA SER A 58 -2.86 -7.93 8.11
C SER A 58 -3.38 -7.24 6.84
N PRO A 59 -3.01 -5.96 6.62
CA PRO A 59 -3.38 -5.25 5.41
C PRO A 59 -2.74 -5.92 4.18
N SER A 60 -3.57 -6.28 3.19
CA SER A 60 -3.10 -6.85 1.92
C SER A 60 -2.23 -5.89 1.11
N PHE A 61 -2.32 -4.59 1.38
CA PHE A 61 -1.55 -3.53 0.74
C PHE A 61 -1.47 -2.30 1.65
N PRO A 62 -0.38 -1.50 1.66
CA PRO A 62 0.91 -1.72 1.01
C PRO A 62 1.92 -2.43 1.92
N ASN A 63 2.80 -3.26 1.32
CA ASN A 63 3.97 -3.78 2.02
C ASN A 63 4.97 -2.63 2.24
N ARG A 64 4.85 -1.96 3.39
CA ARG A 64 5.56 -0.71 3.74
C ARG A 64 7.07 -0.86 3.57
N TRP A 65 7.64 -2.00 3.98
CA TRP A 65 9.06 -2.26 3.87
C TRP A 65 9.56 -2.33 2.43
N LEU A 66 8.79 -2.94 1.54
CA LEU A 66 9.16 -3.06 0.13
C LEU A 66 9.15 -1.69 -0.56
N PHE A 67 8.15 -0.86 -0.28
CA PHE A 67 8.06 0.49 -0.85
C PHE A 67 9.11 1.44 -0.27
N THR A 68 9.35 1.39 1.05
CA THR A 68 10.38 2.22 1.69
C THR A 68 11.78 1.81 1.22
N GLY A 69 12.08 0.51 1.20
CA GLY A 69 13.37 0.01 0.71
C GLY A 69 13.57 0.27 -0.78
N GLY A 70 12.55 0.01 -1.60
CA GLY A 70 12.58 0.24 -3.04
C GLY A 70 12.73 1.72 -3.40
N GLY A 71 11.98 2.61 -2.75
CA GLY A 71 12.07 4.04 -2.96
C GLY A 71 13.43 4.62 -2.53
N LEU A 72 13.96 4.19 -1.39
CA LEU A 72 15.27 4.64 -0.90
C LEU A 72 16.40 4.14 -1.81
N GLY A 73 16.36 2.87 -2.22
CA GLY A 73 17.34 2.30 -3.14
C GLY A 73 17.31 2.95 -4.53
N ALA A 74 16.12 3.13 -5.10
CA ALA A 74 15.96 3.78 -6.40
C ALA A 74 16.39 5.26 -6.34
N GLY A 75 16.00 5.99 -5.30
CA GLY A 75 16.37 7.38 -5.10
C GLY A 75 17.89 7.59 -4.98
N LEU A 76 18.58 6.77 -4.18
CA LEU A 76 20.04 6.82 -4.07
C LEU A 76 20.73 6.48 -5.39
N THR A 77 20.26 5.45 -6.08
CA THR A 77 20.83 5.04 -7.37
C THR A 77 20.72 6.15 -8.41
N ILE A 78 19.54 6.78 -8.52
CA ILE A 78 19.32 7.90 -9.43
C ILE A 78 20.13 9.12 -9.00
N GLY A 79 20.16 9.44 -7.71
CA GLY A 79 20.91 10.58 -7.18
C GLY A 79 22.42 10.46 -7.43
N MET A 80 23.01 9.29 -7.16
CA MET A 80 24.42 9.01 -7.47
C MET A 80 24.68 9.04 -8.97
N GLY A 81 23.78 8.46 -9.77
CA GLY A 81 23.88 8.50 -11.24
C GLY A 81 23.90 9.93 -11.78
N LEU A 82 23.02 10.80 -11.27
CA LEU A 82 22.96 12.21 -11.64
C LEU A 82 24.20 12.99 -11.19
N ALA A 83 24.68 12.74 -9.97
CA ALA A 83 25.90 13.37 -9.45
C ALA A 83 27.11 13.00 -10.32
N LEU A 84 27.29 11.72 -10.65
CA LEU A 84 28.35 11.26 -11.54
C LEU A 84 28.19 11.81 -12.95
N TRP A 85 26.97 11.87 -13.48
CA TRP A 85 26.72 12.49 -14.79
C TRP A 85 27.12 13.97 -14.79
N MET A 86 26.76 14.72 -13.75
CA MET A 86 27.14 16.12 -13.60
C MET A 86 28.66 16.26 -13.53
N GLU A 87 29.33 15.42 -12.74
CA GLU A 87 30.80 15.43 -12.61
C GLU A 87 31.48 15.15 -13.95
N LEU A 88 31.03 14.14 -14.70
CA LEU A 88 31.58 13.81 -16.03
C LEU A 88 31.33 14.90 -17.07
N ARG A 89 30.32 15.76 -16.87
CA ARG A 89 30.02 16.91 -17.72
C ARG A 89 30.77 18.16 -17.28
N ASP A 90 31.24 18.22 -16.04
CA ASP A 90 32.05 19.32 -15.53
C ASP A 90 33.44 19.26 -16.19
N LYS A 91 33.85 20.36 -16.82
CA LYS A 91 35.18 20.52 -17.41
C LYS A 91 36.09 21.40 -16.54
N SER A 92 35.69 21.66 -15.30
CA SER A 92 36.47 22.45 -14.36
C SER A 92 37.73 21.70 -13.94
N ILE A 93 38.90 22.28 -14.24
CA ILE A 93 40.19 21.76 -13.80
C ILE A 93 40.38 22.15 -12.34
N ARG A 94 40.25 21.18 -11.43
CA ARG A 94 40.45 21.38 -9.99
C ARG A 94 41.57 20.54 -9.43
N THR A 95 41.88 19.43 -10.10
CA THR A 95 42.87 18.45 -9.65
C THR A 95 44.09 18.47 -10.56
N GLU A 96 45.26 18.13 -10.01
CA GLU A 96 46.51 18.02 -10.77
C GLU A 96 46.39 17.04 -11.96
N GLN A 97 45.58 16.00 -11.78
CA GLN A 97 45.23 15.01 -12.80
C GLN A 97 44.39 15.61 -13.94
N ASP A 98 43.52 16.57 -13.65
CA ASP A 98 42.72 17.26 -14.67
C ASP A 98 43.60 18.16 -15.55
N VAL A 99 44.65 18.78 -14.97
CA VAL A 99 45.64 19.57 -15.72
C VAL A 99 46.44 18.67 -16.66
N LEU A 100 46.91 17.53 -16.17
CA LEU A 100 47.63 16.55 -16.98
C LEU A 100 46.75 16.01 -18.12
N ALA A 101 45.49 15.68 -17.82
CA ALA A 101 44.56 15.14 -18.80
C ALA A 101 44.12 16.18 -19.85
N ALA A 102 44.04 17.46 -19.48
CA ALA A 102 43.62 18.52 -20.39
C ALA A 102 44.76 19.08 -21.24
N MET A 103 45.99 19.14 -20.72
CA MET A 103 47.14 19.77 -21.38
C MET A 103 48.21 18.78 -21.84
N GLU A 104 48.11 17.50 -21.48
CA GLU A 104 49.06 16.41 -21.82
C GLU A 104 50.53 16.72 -21.43
N LEU A 105 50.74 17.68 -20.53
CA LEU A 105 52.05 18.13 -20.08
C LEU A 105 52.19 17.87 -18.58
N PRO A 106 53.38 17.44 -18.11
CA PRO A 106 53.62 17.21 -16.68
C PRO A 106 53.53 18.53 -15.90
N MET A 107 52.87 18.51 -14.74
CA MET A 107 52.81 19.67 -13.84
C MET A 107 54.19 19.92 -13.22
N LEU A 108 54.71 21.15 -13.33
CA LEU A 108 55.99 21.53 -12.72
C LEU A 108 55.85 21.99 -11.27
N VAL A 109 54.77 22.69 -10.91
CA VAL A 109 54.53 23.19 -9.55
C VAL A 109 53.04 23.48 -9.31
N SER A 110 52.56 23.27 -8.09
CA SER A 110 51.20 23.60 -7.63
C SER A 110 51.28 24.77 -6.64
N LEU A 111 50.55 25.87 -6.92
CA LEU A 111 50.51 27.04 -6.05
C LEU A 111 49.21 27.03 -5.22
N PRO A 112 49.28 26.81 -3.89
CA PRO A 112 48.10 26.85 -3.05
C PRO A 112 47.59 28.28 -2.93
N TRP A 113 46.27 28.46 -3.13
CA TRP A 113 45.64 29.75 -2.88
C TRP A 113 45.54 30.01 -1.37
N VAL A 114 46.33 30.94 -0.87
CA VAL A 114 46.23 31.44 0.51
C VAL A 114 45.23 32.60 0.55
N ASN A 115 44.13 32.43 1.27
CA ASN A 115 43.19 33.51 1.55
C ASN A 115 43.85 34.53 2.50
N PRO A 116 43.95 35.82 2.13
CA PRO A 116 44.61 36.84 2.97
C PRO A 116 43.92 37.00 4.33
N ASP A 117 42.62 36.70 4.40
CA ASP A 117 41.81 36.83 5.62
C ASP A 117 42.00 35.67 6.61
N ALA A 118 42.55 34.54 6.18
CA ALA A 118 42.79 33.38 7.03
C ALA A 118 43.95 33.64 8.02
N VAL A 119 44.88 34.53 7.67
CA VAL A 119 45.99 34.93 8.53
C VAL A 119 45.50 35.82 9.69
N ALA A 120 44.39 36.55 9.51
CA ALA A 120 43.88 37.51 10.49
C ALA A 120 43.02 36.89 11.62
N LYS A 121 42.56 35.64 11.49
CA LYS A 121 41.64 35.01 12.47
C LYS A 121 42.31 34.15 13.55
N ASN A 122 43.61 33.85 13.43
CA ASN A 122 44.30 33.13 14.50
C ASN A 122 44.74 34.14 15.57
N GLY A 123 43.86 34.34 16.55
CA GLY A 123 43.95 35.36 17.61
C GLY A 123 45.04 35.12 18.65
N ASN A 124 46.30 34.92 18.24
CA ASN A 124 47.44 35.01 19.14
C ASN A 124 48.71 35.38 18.36
N GLY A 125 48.93 36.69 18.20
CA GLY A 125 50.09 37.21 17.48
C GLY A 125 50.02 38.72 17.32
N MET A 126 50.45 39.43 18.36
CA MET A 126 50.69 40.87 18.31
C MET A 126 51.80 41.15 17.27
N PHE A 127 51.44 41.40 16.02
CA PHE A 127 52.39 41.94 15.04
C PHE A 127 51.72 43.06 14.24
N ARG A 128 51.94 44.30 14.71
CA ARG A 128 51.57 45.50 13.97
C ARG A 128 52.66 45.81 12.96
N ILE A 129 52.53 45.29 11.75
CA ILE A 129 53.25 45.84 10.59
C ILE A 129 52.39 46.98 10.07
N ARG A 130 52.85 48.21 10.32
CA ARG A 130 52.29 49.42 9.72
C ARG A 130 52.73 49.47 8.27
N SER A 131 52.02 48.78 7.38
CA SER A 131 52.13 49.02 5.94
C SER A 131 51.21 50.18 5.55
N LYS A 132 51.83 51.23 5.01
CA LYS A 132 51.17 52.37 4.38
C LYS A 132 50.39 51.84 3.16
N PRO A 133 49.13 52.25 2.93
CA PRO A 133 48.39 51.82 1.75
C PRO A 133 49.11 52.35 0.48
N PRO A 134 49.18 51.58 -0.61
CA PRO A 134 49.62 52.10 -1.89
C PRO A 134 48.60 53.13 -2.37
N ASP A 135 49.12 54.28 -2.80
CA ASP A 135 48.34 55.38 -3.35
C ASP A 135 47.51 54.87 -4.54
N GLN A 136 46.19 55.01 -4.44
CA GLN A 136 45.28 54.78 -5.56
C GLN A 136 45.44 55.95 -6.55
N GLU A 137 46.40 55.84 -7.46
CA GLU A 137 46.43 56.65 -8.66
C GLU A 137 45.27 56.23 -9.55
N LYS A 138 44.25 57.09 -9.57
CA LYS A 138 43.18 57.07 -10.55
C LYS A 138 43.80 57.25 -11.94
N GLN A 139 43.79 56.21 -12.76
CA GLN A 139 43.82 56.39 -14.21
C GLN A 139 42.42 56.26 -14.77
N THR A 140 41.78 57.42 -14.86
CA THR A 140 40.89 57.77 -15.94
C THR A 140 41.60 57.55 -17.28
N VAL A 141 41.05 56.71 -18.14
CA VAL A 141 41.17 56.91 -19.58
C VAL A 141 39.80 56.65 -20.19
N GLU A 142 39.07 57.74 -20.42
CA GLU A 142 38.11 57.84 -21.52
C GLU A 142 38.88 57.66 -22.84
N VAL A 143 38.38 56.80 -23.72
CA VAL A 143 37.77 57.07 -25.05
C VAL A 143 37.56 55.72 -25.73
#